data_AF-A0A6B2D8Z1-F1
#
_entry.id   AF-A0A6B2D8Z1-F1
#
_cell.length_a   1.000
_cell.length_b   1.000
_cell.length_c   1.000
_cell.angle_alpha   90.00
_cell.angle_beta   90.00
_cell.angle_gamma   90.00
#
_symmetry.space_group_name_H-M   'P 1'
#
loop_
_entity.id
_entity.type
_entity.pdbx_description
1 polymer ?
#
loop_
_entity_poly.entity_id
_entity_poly.type
_entity_poly.pdbx_seq_one_letter_code
_entity_poly.pdbx_strand_id
1 'polypeptide(L)'
;MTMASGLFAAGIASAGPSTAAWANDTYSVCSASCLFDGGASGGVTWGNRTSTVQGSVWSYYGYPTTVYFDAFAGSTKVDSQTRTTSSAGLSYNFTIGNPDLPGGVDRIRVQACTTLADGTRACGDQFNMIRD
;
A
#
# COMPACT_ATOMS: atom_id res chain seq x y z
N MET A 1 31.20 9.39 51.25
CA MET A 1 31.20 9.63 49.80
C MET A 1 29.85 9.21 49.26
N THR A 2 29.02 10.19 48.94
CA THR A 2 27.74 10.04 48.25
C THR A 2 28.01 9.74 46.78
N MET A 3 27.33 8.76 46.18
CA MET A 3 26.80 8.83 44.81
C MET A 3 25.65 7.83 44.67
N ALA A 4 24.50 8.37 44.28
CA ALA A 4 23.25 7.69 44.01
C ALA A 4 23.03 7.58 42.49
N SER A 5 22.15 6.65 42.11
CA SER A 5 21.30 6.68 40.92
C SER A 5 21.99 6.43 39.56
N GLY A 6 21.34 5.79 38.58
CA GLY A 6 19.90 5.62 38.40
C GLY A 6 19.51 4.44 37.51
N LEU A 7 18.27 4.03 37.72
CA LEU A 7 17.52 3.06 36.96
C LEU A 7 17.17 3.66 35.58
N PHE A 8 17.60 3.02 34.49
CA PHE A 8 17.11 3.37 33.15
C PHE A 8 15.71 2.78 32.98
N ALA A 9 14.67 3.60 33.19
CA ALA A 9 13.32 3.27 32.75
C ALA A 9 13.24 3.51 31.23
N ALA A 10 13.34 2.43 30.45
CA ALA A 10 13.00 2.44 29.04
C ALA A 10 11.48 2.66 28.93
N GLY A 11 11.08 3.92 28.72
CA GLY A 11 9.72 4.26 28.35
C GLY A 11 9.42 3.64 26.99
N ILE A 12 8.65 2.55 26.98
CA ILE A 12 7.93 2.14 25.77
C ILE A 12 6.95 3.26 25.44
N ALA A 13 7.35 4.16 24.54
CA ALA A 13 6.42 5.09 23.93
C ALA A 13 5.37 4.23 23.23
N SER A 14 4.17 4.16 23.80
CA SER A 14 3.00 3.66 23.11
C SER A 14 2.82 4.58 21.90
N ALA A 15 3.13 4.08 20.71
CA ALA A 15 2.72 4.74 19.48
C ALA A 15 1.19 4.77 19.51
N GLY A 16 0.63 5.89 19.97
CA GLY A 16 -0.81 6.13 19.93
C GLY A 16 -1.29 5.99 18.49
N PRO A 17 -2.55 5.60 18.28
CA PRO A 17 -3.10 5.49 16.94
C PRO A 17 -2.94 6.84 16.24
N SER A 18 -2.19 6.88 15.14
CA SER A 18 -2.16 8.05 14.29
C SER A 18 -3.58 8.26 13.76
N THR A 19 -4.27 9.27 14.25
CA THR A 19 -5.48 9.76 13.59
C THR A 19 -5.08 10.11 12.18
N ALA A 20 -5.71 9.49 11.18
CA ALA A 20 -5.57 9.85 9.79
C ALA A 20 -5.69 11.37 9.68
N ALA A 21 -4.62 12.04 9.26
CA ALA A 21 -4.68 13.50 9.10
C ALA A 21 -5.41 13.89 7.81
N TRP A 22 -5.71 12.90 6.95
CA TRP A 22 -6.32 13.08 5.64
C TRP A 22 -7.50 12.14 5.43
N ALA A 23 -8.35 12.51 4.46
CA ALA A 23 -9.43 11.65 4.00
C ALA A 23 -8.88 10.34 3.41
N ASN A 24 -9.71 9.30 3.43
CA ASN A 24 -9.38 8.05 2.78
C ASN A 24 -9.63 8.17 1.27
N ASP A 25 -8.55 8.19 0.49
CA ASP A 25 -8.63 8.09 -0.96
C ASP A 25 -9.04 6.70 -1.37
N THR A 26 -9.81 6.58 -2.45
CA THR A 26 -10.25 5.29 -2.96
C THR A 26 -9.72 5.04 -4.37
N TYR A 27 -9.49 3.78 -4.69
CA TYR A 27 -9.07 3.36 -6.01
C TYR A 27 -9.82 2.10 -6.44
N SER A 28 -9.93 1.96 -7.76
CA SER A 28 -10.33 0.74 -8.43
C SER A 28 -9.47 0.62 -9.68
N VAL A 29 -8.71 -0.47 -9.76
CA VAL A 29 -7.84 -0.77 -10.89
C VAL A 29 -8.11 -2.17 -11.38
N CYS A 30 -7.93 -2.35 -12.68
CA CYS A 30 -7.96 -3.65 -13.32
C CYS A 30 -6.62 -3.86 -14.00
N SER A 31 -6.34 -5.08 -14.43
CA SER A 31 -5.25 -5.30 -15.37
C SER A 31 -5.67 -4.82 -16.77
N ALA A 32 -5.49 -5.59 -17.84
CA ALA A 32 -5.80 -5.09 -19.18
C ALA A 32 -7.31 -4.87 -19.40
N SER A 33 -8.17 -5.67 -18.76
CA SER A 33 -9.63 -5.54 -18.84
C SER A 33 -10.30 -5.70 -17.48
N CYS A 34 -11.25 -4.81 -17.16
CA CYS A 34 -12.08 -4.94 -15.96
C CYS A 34 -13.17 -6.03 -16.07
N LEU A 35 -13.41 -6.59 -17.26
CA LEU A 35 -14.51 -7.53 -17.49
C LEU A 35 -14.10 -9.00 -17.33
N PHE A 36 -12.85 -9.31 -17.66
CA PHE A 36 -12.37 -10.69 -17.78
C PHE A 36 -11.05 -10.95 -17.05
N ASP A 37 -10.38 -9.92 -16.55
CA ASP A 37 -9.12 -10.04 -15.84
C ASP A 37 -9.25 -9.60 -14.38
N GLY A 38 -8.21 -9.89 -13.59
CA GLY A 38 -8.17 -9.47 -12.20
C GLY A 38 -7.86 -7.98 -12.00
N GLY A 39 -8.06 -7.54 -10.76
CA GLY A 39 -7.88 -6.15 -10.37
C GLY A 39 -7.78 -6.00 -8.86
N ALA A 40 -7.80 -4.76 -8.40
CA ALA A 40 -7.93 -4.43 -6.98
C ALA A 40 -8.74 -3.15 -6.76
N SER A 41 -9.37 -3.09 -5.61
CA SER A 41 -10.08 -1.91 -5.13
C SER A 41 -9.84 -1.75 -3.66
N GLY A 42 -9.86 -0.50 -3.20
CA GLY A 42 -9.54 -0.22 -1.82
C GLY A 42 -9.41 1.25 -1.55
N GLY A 43 -8.68 1.56 -0.48
CA GLY A 43 -8.34 2.92 -0.13
C GLY A 43 -7.01 3.08 0.57
N VAL A 44 -6.61 4.34 0.62
CA VAL A 44 -5.40 4.83 1.28
C VAL A 44 -5.81 5.83 2.32
N THR A 45 -5.45 5.53 3.56
CA THR A 45 -5.47 6.50 4.66
C THR A 45 -4.08 7.08 4.80
N TRP A 46 -3.89 8.34 4.43
CA TRP A 46 -2.57 8.97 4.51
C TRP A 46 -2.14 9.23 5.95
N GLY A 47 -0.84 9.13 6.20
CA GLY A 47 -0.20 9.54 7.44
C GLY A 47 1.03 10.39 7.18
N ASN A 48 1.54 11.03 8.25
CA ASN A 48 2.60 12.05 8.13
C ASN A 48 3.94 11.48 7.64
N ARG A 49 4.11 10.16 7.71
CA ARG A 49 5.36 9.45 7.39
C ARG A 49 5.08 8.18 6.60
N THR A 50 4.12 7.41 7.09
CA THR A 50 3.60 6.20 6.44
C THR A 50 2.09 6.33 6.22
N SER A 51 1.57 5.63 5.22
CA SER A 51 0.15 5.54 4.91
C SER A 51 -0.34 4.12 5.10
N THR A 52 -1.62 3.95 5.42
CA THR A 52 -2.27 2.63 5.49
C THR A 52 -3.02 2.38 4.20
N VAL A 53 -2.73 1.26 3.55
CA VAL A 53 -3.42 0.79 2.35
C VAL A 53 -4.26 -0.43 2.70
N GLN A 54 -5.54 -0.39 2.34
CA GLN A 54 -6.48 -1.47 2.58
C GLN A 54 -7.36 -1.70 1.37
N GLY A 55 -7.85 -2.92 1.19
CA GLY A 55 -8.65 -3.28 0.02
C GLY A 55 -8.71 -4.76 -0.23
N SER A 56 -9.05 -5.11 -1.46
CA SER A 56 -9.06 -6.49 -1.94
C SER A 56 -8.51 -6.59 -3.36
N VAL A 57 -7.82 -7.69 -3.64
CA VAL A 57 -7.41 -8.09 -4.98
C VAL A 57 -8.27 -9.27 -5.43
N TRP A 58 -8.69 -9.27 -6.68
CA TRP A 58 -9.42 -10.39 -7.27
C TRP A 58 -8.74 -10.86 -8.55
N SER A 59 -9.01 -12.11 -8.88
CA SER A 59 -8.63 -12.74 -10.14
C SER A 59 -9.88 -13.37 -10.76
N TYR A 60 -9.92 -13.41 -12.09
CA TYR A 60 -10.89 -14.16 -12.87
C TYR A 60 -10.22 -15.35 -13.54
N TYR A 61 -11.01 -16.41 -13.78
CA TYR A 61 -10.59 -17.65 -14.47
C TYR A 61 -9.38 -18.37 -13.85
N GLY A 62 -9.04 -18.08 -12.59
CA GLY A 62 -7.90 -18.69 -11.91
C GLY A 62 -6.54 -18.13 -12.34
N TYR A 63 -6.51 -17.07 -13.17
CA TYR A 63 -5.26 -16.47 -13.64
C TYR A 63 -4.62 -15.59 -12.56
N PRO A 64 -3.36 -15.83 -12.15
CA PRO A 64 -2.72 -15.06 -11.10
C PRO A 64 -2.75 -13.56 -11.42
N THR A 65 -3.34 -12.79 -10.53
CA THR A 65 -3.37 -11.32 -10.61
C THR A 65 -2.50 -10.76 -9.50
N THR A 66 -1.51 -9.95 -9.89
CA THR A 66 -0.60 -9.26 -8.99
C THR A 66 -0.86 -7.76 -9.06
N VAL A 67 -1.00 -7.14 -7.90
CA VAL A 67 -1.18 -5.71 -7.74
C VAL A 67 0.06 -5.15 -7.08
N TYR A 68 0.58 -4.08 -7.67
CA TYR A 68 1.76 -3.37 -7.25
C TYR A 68 1.35 -2.05 -6.62
N PHE A 69 1.89 -1.77 -5.45
CA PHE A 69 1.75 -0.51 -4.73
C PHE A 69 3.13 0.09 -4.61
N ASP A 70 3.36 1.25 -5.21
CA ASP A 70 4.62 1.98 -5.11
C ASP A 70 4.36 3.32 -4.42
N ALA A 71 5.10 3.61 -3.35
CA ALA A 71 5.00 4.87 -2.64
C ALA A 71 6.15 5.81 -3.03
N PHE A 72 5.82 7.07 -3.26
CA PHE A 72 6.74 8.09 -3.73
C PHE A 72 6.76 9.31 -2.81
N ALA A 73 7.93 9.93 -2.72
CA ALA A 73 8.11 11.29 -2.24
C ALA A 73 8.77 12.09 -3.37
N GLY A 74 7.98 12.97 -3.99
CA GLY A 74 8.28 13.63 -5.25
C GLY A 74 8.50 12.60 -6.37
N SER A 75 9.66 12.68 -7.02
CA SER A 75 10.06 11.74 -8.08
C SER A 75 10.64 10.44 -7.55
N THR A 76 10.92 10.33 -6.26
CA THR A 76 11.67 9.19 -5.69
C THR A 76 10.72 8.15 -5.15
N LYS A 77 10.84 6.91 -5.63
CA LYS A 77 10.17 5.76 -5.01
C LYS A 77 10.87 5.44 -3.69
N VAL A 78 10.12 5.41 -2.59
CA VAL A 78 10.65 5.19 -1.24
C VAL A 78 10.25 3.85 -0.64
N ASP A 79 9.17 3.23 -1.14
CA ASP A 79 8.68 1.93 -0.69
C ASP A 79 7.84 1.24 -1.77
N SER A 80 7.66 -0.08 -1.65
CA SER A 80 6.68 -0.82 -2.44
C SER A 80 6.18 -2.10 -1.79
N GLN A 81 4.95 -2.46 -2.13
CA GLN A 81 4.29 -3.70 -1.71
C GLN A 81 3.62 -4.36 -2.91
N THR A 82 3.47 -5.68 -2.86
CA THR A 82 2.75 -6.45 -3.88
C THR A 82 1.76 -7.41 -3.25
N ARG A 83 0.59 -7.59 -3.87
CA ARG A 83 -0.40 -8.59 -3.47
C ARG A 83 -0.79 -9.42 -4.68
N THR A 84 -0.76 -10.74 -4.53
CA THR A 84 -1.06 -11.68 -5.62
C THR A 84 -2.15 -12.64 -5.19
N THR A 85 -3.10 -12.90 -6.07
CA THR A 85 -4.13 -13.92 -5.87
C THR A 85 -4.47 -14.60 -7.19
N SER A 86 -4.83 -15.87 -7.12
CA SER A 86 -5.53 -16.60 -8.21
C SER A 86 -7.00 -16.83 -7.86
N SER A 87 -7.48 -16.23 -6.77
CA SER A 87 -8.82 -16.40 -6.20
C SER A 87 -9.62 -15.10 -6.29
N ALA A 88 -10.95 -15.22 -6.25
CA ALA A 88 -11.83 -14.06 -6.15
C ALA A 88 -11.76 -13.45 -4.73
N GLY A 89 -11.02 -12.36 -4.55
CA GLY A 89 -11.13 -11.48 -3.37
C GLY A 89 -10.23 -11.82 -2.19
N LEU A 90 -8.91 -11.68 -2.35
CA LEU A 90 -7.96 -11.65 -1.23
C LEU A 90 -7.90 -10.23 -0.63
N SER A 91 -8.36 -10.07 0.60
CA SER A 91 -8.25 -8.80 1.34
C SER A 91 -6.82 -8.52 1.78
N TYR A 92 -6.47 -7.23 1.88
CA TYR A 92 -5.20 -6.78 2.45
C TYR A 92 -5.39 -5.53 3.30
N ASN A 93 -4.50 -5.39 4.28
CA ASN A 93 -4.31 -4.18 5.06
C ASN A 93 -2.82 -4.12 5.43
N PHE A 94 -2.14 -3.04 5.07
CA PHE A 94 -0.71 -2.86 5.36
C PHE A 94 -0.32 -1.39 5.39
N THR A 95 0.82 -1.12 6.01
CA THR A 95 1.45 0.20 6.01
C THR A 95 2.48 0.29 4.88
N ILE A 96 2.55 1.44 4.21
CA ILE A 96 3.53 1.72 3.15
C ILE A 96 4.13 3.13 3.34
N GLY A 97 5.39 3.31 2.97
CA GLY A 97 6.11 4.57 3.06
C GLY A 97 7.38 4.45 3.90
N ASN A 98 7.85 5.57 4.47
CA ASN A 98 9.10 5.59 5.23
C ASN A 98 8.90 6.33 6.57
N PRO A 99 9.02 5.65 7.73
CA PRO A 99 8.84 6.26 9.06
C PRO A 99 9.89 7.33 9.39
N ASP A 100 11.04 7.31 8.70
CA ASP A 100 12.15 8.25 8.91
C ASP A 100 12.15 9.40 7.92
N LEU A 101 11.19 9.45 6.99
CA LEU A 101 11.05 10.52 6.00
C LEU A 101 10.12 11.62 6.52
N PRO A 102 10.64 12.80 6.90
CA PRO A 102 9.78 13.92 7.29
C PRO A 102 8.93 14.36 6.10
N GLY A 103 7.63 14.56 6.33
CA GLY A 103 6.67 14.88 5.27
C GLY A 103 6.09 13.66 4.56
N GLY A 104 6.67 12.46 4.74
CA GLY A 104 6.11 11.20 4.24
C GLY A 104 5.98 11.14 2.71
N VAL A 105 5.15 10.20 2.26
CA VAL A 105 4.86 9.98 0.84
C VAL A 105 3.76 10.93 0.35
N ASP A 106 3.90 11.43 -0.87
CA ASP A 106 2.90 12.31 -1.52
C ASP A 106 2.10 11.59 -2.62
N ARG A 107 2.55 10.41 -3.05
CA ARG A 107 1.89 9.65 -4.08
C ARG A 107 2.01 8.16 -3.85
N ILE A 108 0.90 7.44 -4.05
CA ILE A 108 0.87 5.99 -4.14
C ILE A 108 0.36 5.64 -5.52
N ARG A 109 1.17 4.89 -6.25
CA ARG A 109 0.83 4.35 -7.55
C ARG A 109 0.38 2.90 -7.41
N VAL A 110 -0.74 2.57 -8.02
CA VAL A 110 -1.30 1.22 -8.05
C VAL A 110 -1.37 0.73 -9.50
N GLN A 111 -0.95 -0.51 -9.73
CA GLN A 111 -1.11 -1.16 -11.03
C GLN A 111 -1.45 -2.63 -10.82
N ALA A 112 -2.44 -3.14 -11.54
CA ALA A 112 -2.76 -4.56 -11.56
C ALA A 112 -2.24 -5.20 -12.85
N CYS A 113 -1.73 -6.43 -12.73
CA CYS A 113 -1.31 -7.24 -13.84
C CYS A 113 -1.79 -8.69 -13.66
N THR A 114 -2.35 -9.27 -14.70
CA THR A 114 -2.77 -10.67 -14.73
C THR A 114 -1.83 -11.46 -15.62
N THR A 115 -1.41 -12.64 -15.15
CA THR A 115 -0.65 -13.60 -15.95
C THR A 115 -1.62 -14.59 -16.59
N LEU A 116 -1.76 -14.52 -17.92
CA LEU A 116 -2.64 -15.36 -18.71
C LEU A 116 -2.11 -16.79 -18.85
N ALA A 117 -2.91 -17.70 -19.38
CA ALA A 117 -2.57 -19.12 -19.56
C ALA A 117 -1.28 -19.35 -20.39
N ASP A 118 -1.02 -18.48 -21.35
CA ASP A 118 0.15 -18.50 -22.23
C ASP A 118 1.41 -17.89 -21.58
N GLY A 119 1.31 -17.43 -20.33
CA GLY A 119 2.36 -16.73 -19.61
C GLY A 119 2.46 -15.24 -19.93
N THR A 120 1.62 -14.72 -20.83
CA THR A 120 1.59 -13.29 -21.16
C THR A 120 1.12 -12.49 -19.94
N ARG A 121 1.85 -11.41 -19.63
CA ARG A 121 1.51 -10.50 -18.54
C ARG A 121 0.74 -9.31 -19.10
N ALA A 122 -0.57 -9.30 -18.86
CA ALA A 122 -1.48 -8.22 -19.21
C ALA A 122 -1.55 -7.24 -18.04
N CYS A 123 -1.19 -5.97 -18.24
CA CYS A 123 -1.21 -4.94 -17.20
C CYS A 123 -2.16 -3.81 -17.57
N GLY A 124 -2.85 -3.27 -16.58
CA GLY A 124 -3.69 -2.09 -16.74
C GLY A 124 -2.91 -0.80 -16.58
N ASP A 125 -3.62 0.31 -16.70
CA ASP A 125 -3.08 1.64 -16.46
C ASP A 125 -2.61 1.81 -15.01
N GLN A 126 -1.64 2.71 -14.83
CA GLN A 126 -1.15 3.08 -13.51
C GLN A 126 -2.06 4.15 -12.91
N PHE A 127 -2.73 3.81 -11.81
CA PHE A 127 -3.53 4.77 -11.05
C PHE A 127 -2.67 5.47 -10.00
N ASN A 128 -2.66 6.80 -10.00
CA ASN A 128 -1.86 7.60 -9.07
C ASN A 128 -2.80 8.31 -8.10
N MET A 129 -2.79 7.90 -6.84
CA MET A 129 -3.41 8.65 -5.76
C MET A 129 -2.41 9.69 -5.27
N ILE A 130 -2.84 10.94 -5.24
CA ILE A 130 -2.05 12.07 -4.76
C ILE A 130 -2.62 12.47 -3.41
N ARG A 131 -1.77 12.56 -2.41
CA ARG A 131 -2.15 13.06 -1.09
C ARG A 131 -2.53 14.54 -1.21
N ASP A 132 -3.79 14.87 -0.97
CA ASP A 132 -4.35 16.22 -1.02
C ASP A 132 -4.38 16.94 0.35
#